data_AF-A0A099KQM3-F1
#
_entry.id   AF-A0A099KQM3-F1
#
_cell.length_a   1.000
_cell.length_b   1.000
_cell.length_c   1.000
_cell.angle_alpha   90.00
_cell.angle_beta   90.00
_cell.angle_gamma   90.00
#
_symmetry.space_group_name_H-M   'P 1'
#
loop_
_entity.id
_entity.type
_entity.pdbx_description
1 polymer ?
#
loop_
_entity_poly.entity_id
_entity_poly.type
_entity_poly.pdbx_seq_one_letter_code
_entity_poly.pdbx_strand_id
1 'polypeptide(L)'
;MPNIPRDYDNVFEKKMSLAERYKMATLVAVISYFTLIGWVVAMVIYDKHQSSLASFHLRQSLGLIITGAILSLIPLVGWILNIGVLFAWATGLYCAIKGYEYKVPLLGDFYQQHLDFIK
;
A
#
# COMPACT_ATOMS: atom_id res chain seq x y z
N MET A 1 -8.52 24.70 40.06
CA MET A 1 -8.45 23.88 38.84
C MET A 1 -8.57 22.43 39.25
N PRO A 2 -9.46 21.63 38.65
CA PRO A 2 -9.50 20.20 38.93
C PRO A 2 -8.17 19.55 38.55
N ASN A 3 -7.60 18.74 39.45
CA ASN A 3 -6.35 18.00 39.24
C ASN A 3 -6.67 16.79 38.35
N ILE A 4 -6.47 16.94 37.05
CA ILE A 4 -6.65 15.83 36.09
C ILE A 4 -5.44 14.89 36.26
N PRO A 5 -5.67 13.59 36.53
CA PRO A 5 -4.57 12.63 36.65
C PRO A 5 -3.71 12.58 35.39
N ARG A 6 -2.38 12.65 35.54
CA ARG A 6 -1.38 12.54 34.46
C ARG A 6 -1.52 11.29 33.58
N ASP A 7 -2.24 10.27 34.05
CA ASP A 7 -2.52 9.04 33.30
C ASP A 7 -3.43 9.29 32.08
N TYR A 8 -4.34 10.28 32.15
CA TYR A 8 -5.19 10.65 31.02
C TYR A 8 -4.38 11.23 29.86
N ASP A 9 -3.37 12.04 30.16
CA ASP A 9 -2.52 12.68 29.15
C ASP A 9 -1.72 11.64 28.35
N ASN A 10 -1.14 10.64 29.04
CA ASN A 10 -0.38 9.56 28.40
C ASN A 10 -1.25 8.69 27.47
N VAL A 11 -2.50 8.40 27.86
CA VAL A 11 -3.45 7.65 27.03
C VAL A 11 -3.85 8.46 25.80
N PHE A 12 -4.06 9.77 25.96
CA PHE A 12 -4.41 10.66 24.86
C PHE A 12 -3.26 10.78 23.85
N GLU A 13 -2.04 11.05 24.30
CA GLU A 13 -0.85 11.14 23.45
C GLU A 13 -0.61 9.86 22.66
N LYS A 14 -0.76 8.69 23.32
CA LYS A 14 -0.63 7.40 22.65
C LYS A 14 -1.68 7.19 21.56
N LYS A 15 -2.93 7.56 21.81
CA LYS A 15 -4.00 7.50 20.79
C LYS A 15 -3.73 8.44 19.62
N MET A 16 -3.23 9.64 19.90
CA MET A 16 -2.87 10.61 18.87
C MET A 16 -1.75 10.06 17.98
N SER A 17 -0.68 9.52 18.59
CA SER A 17 0.44 8.90 17.87
C SER A 17 0.01 7.71 17.01
N LEU A 18 -0.92 6.88 17.50
CA LEU A 18 -1.48 5.76 16.74
C LEU A 18 -2.27 6.24 15.52
N ALA A 19 -3.08 7.29 15.68
CA ALA A 19 -3.84 7.87 14.58
C ALA A 19 -2.92 8.48 13.51
N GLU A 20 -1.82 9.12 13.91
CA GLU A 20 -0.82 9.66 12.98
C GLU A 20 -0.10 8.54 12.22
N ARG A 21 0.34 7.48 12.91
CA ARG A 21 0.96 6.30 12.28
C ARG A 21 0.03 5.65 11.26
N TYR A 22 -1.25 5.50 11.60
CA TYR A 22 -2.26 4.95 10.70
C TYR A 22 -2.48 5.83 9.45
N LYS A 23 -2.54 7.16 9.64
CA LYS A 23 -2.65 8.11 8.52
C LYS A 23 -1.44 8.03 7.58
N MET A 24 -0.23 7.98 8.13
CA MET A 24 1.00 7.86 7.32
C MET A 24 1.04 6.54 6.55
N ALA A 25 0.68 5.43 7.20
CA ALA A 25 0.60 4.11 6.56
C ALA A 25 -0.37 4.12 5.36
N THR A 26 -1.57 4.68 5.57
CA THR A 26 -2.59 4.80 4.52
C THR A 26 -2.14 5.72 3.38
N LEU A 27 -1.48 6.84 3.70
CA LEU A 27 -0.94 7.77 2.71
C LEU A 27 0.08 7.09 1.81
N VAL A 28 1.04 6.35 2.38
CA VAL A 28 2.03 5.60 1.60
C VAL A 28 1.35 4.53 0.74
N ALA A 29 0.40 3.80 1.31
CA ALA A 29 -0.35 2.76 0.62
C ALA A 29 -1.13 3.30 -0.59
N VAL A 30 -1.72 4.49 -0.51
CA VAL A 30 -2.47 5.10 -1.63
C VAL A 30 -1.52 5.64 -2.71
N ILE A 31 -0.47 6.37 -2.29
CA ILE A 31 0.50 6.98 -3.24
C ILE A 31 1.20 5.89 -4.07
N SER A 32 1.39 4.68 -3.53
CA SER A 32 2.02 3.57 -4.25
C SER A 32 1.26 3.12 -5.51
N TYR A 33 0.01 3.54 -5.72
CA TYR A 33 -0.84 3.19 -6.88
C TYR A 33 -1.05 4.32 -7.89
N PHE A 34 -0.32 5.45 -7.83
CA PHE A 34 -0.54 6.54 -8.79
C PHE A 34 0.14 6.31 -10.12
N THR A 35 1.45 6.06 -10.10
CA THR A 35 2.28 5.69 -11.25
C THR A 35 3.57 5.05 -10.69
N LEU A 36 4.50 4.65 -11.55
CA LEU A 36 5.85 4.30 -11.09
C LEU A 36 6.53 5.45 -10.33
N ILE A 37 6.25 6.71 -10.69
CA ILE A 37 6.75 7.88 -9.96
C ILE A 37 6.12 7.96 -8.57
N GLY A 38 4.80 7.78 -8.48
CA GLY A 38 4.09 7.70 -7.20
C GLY A 38 4.66 6.58 -6.33
N TRP A 39 4.94 5.42 -6.92
CA TRP A 39 5.54 4.29 -6.23
C TRP A 39 6.92 4.62 -5.63
N VAL A 40 7.81 5.28 -6.39
CA VAL A 40 9.12 5.73 -5.87
C VAL A 40 8.95 6.74 -4.73
N VAL A 41 8.03 7.69 -4.86
CA VAL A 41 7.74 8.67 -3.78
C VAL A 41 7.23 7.95 -2.53
N ALA A 42 6.32 6.97 -2.68
CA ALA A 42 5.83 6.16 -1.57
C ALA A 42 6.97 5.41 -0.87
N MET A 43 7.92 4.83 -1.61
CA MET A 43 9.10 4.17 -1.03
C MET A 43 9.97 5.13 -0.20
N VAL A 44 10.17 6.38 -0.64
CA VAL A 44 10.95 7.37 0.11
C VAL A 44 10.27 7.76 1.42
N ILE A 45 8.94 7.87 1.42
CA ILE A 45 8.17 8.15 2.65
C ILE A 45 8.17 6.94 3.58
N TYR A 46 8.01 5.73 3.00
CA TYR A 46 8.00 4.46 3.71
C TYR A 46 9.25 4.23 4.55
N ASP A 47 10.43 4.59 4.03
CA ASP A 47 11.72 4.46 4.74
C ASP A 47 11.70 5.13 6.13
N LYS A 48 10.96 6.23 6.27
CA LYS A 48 10.79 6.97 7.53
C LYS A 48 9.58 6.53 8.35
N HIS A 49 8.59 5.92 7.72
CA HIS A 49 7.28 5.62 8.30
C HIS A 49 6.83 4.19 7.98
N GLN A 50 7.63 3.21 8.40
CA GLN A 50 7.38 1.80 8.12
C GLN A 50 6.09 1.30 8.80
N SER A 51 5.32 0.52 8.05
CA SER A 51 4.11 -0.17 8.53
C SER A 51 3.79 -1.36 7.64
N SER A 52 3.07 -2.35 8.18
CA SER A 52 2.64 -3.52 7.42
C SER A 52 1.75 -3.12 6.23
N LEU A 53 0.82 -2.19 6.45
CA LEU A 53 -0.11 -1.72 5.43
C LEU A 53 0.64 -1.07 4.26
N ALA A 54 1.62 -0.21 4.57
CA ALA A 54 2.44 0.44 3.55
C ALA A 54 3.27 -0.58 2.78
N SER A 55 4.00 -1.48 3.46
CA SER A 55 4.85 -2.45 2.79
C SER A 55 4.05 -3.46 1.95
N PHE A 56 2.86 -3.84 2.42
CA PHE A 56 1.92 -4.68 1.68
C PHE A 56 1.51 -4.04 0.35
N HIS A 57 1.04 -2.78 0.39
CA HIS A 57 0.57 -2.07 -0.80
C HIS A 57 1.71 -1.64 -1.73
N LEU A 58 2.92 -1.40 -1.21
CA LEU A 58 4.12 -1.18 -2.02
C LEU A 58 4.49 -2.42 -2.84
N ARG A 59 4.48 -3.60 -2.21
CA ARG A 59 4.72 -4.89 -2.90
C ARG A 59 3.66 -5.16 -3.95
N GLN A 60 2.39 -5.00 -3.58
CA GLN A 60 1.29 -5.33 -4.46
C GLN A 60 1.18 -4.40 -5.66
N SER A 61 1.34 -3.09 -5.47
CA SER A 61 1.30 -2.15 -6.60
C SER A 61 2.53 -2.31 -7.50
N LEU A 62 3.73 -2.54 -6.96
CA LEU A 62 4.92 -2.84 -7.78
C LEU A 62 4.70 -4.10 -8.62
N GLY A 63 4.18 -5.17 -8.01
CA GLY A 63 3.88 -6.43 -8.69
C GLY A 63 2.91 -6.23 -9.85
N LEU A 64 1.86 -5.42 -9.66
CA LEU A 64 0.91 -5.06 -10.71
C LEU A 64 1.55 -4.19 -11.81
N ILE A 65 2.43 -3.23 -11.47
CA ILE A 65 3.18 -2.43 -12.47
C ILE A 65 3.99 -3.36 -13.37
N ILE A 66 4.77 -4.27 -12.77
CA ILE A 66 5.62 -5.22 -13.49
C ILE A 66 4.78 -6.15 -14.35
N THR A 67 3.69 -6.70 -13.79
CA THR A 67 2.78 -7.61 -14.52
C THR A 67 2.18 -6.90 -15.73
N GLY A 68 1.68 -5.67 -15.56
CA GLY A 68 1.08 -4.91 -16.65
C GLY A 68 2.08 -4.53 -17.75
N ALA A 69 3.32 -4.20 -17.36
CA ALA A 69 4.40 -3.92 -18.30
C ALA A 69 4.76 -5.15 -19.15
N ILE A 70 4.91 -6.33 -18.52
CA ILE A 70 5.22 -7.58 -19.23
C ILE A 70 4.09 -7.95 -20.20
N LEU A 71 2.83 -7.90 -19.75
CA LEU A 71 1.69 -8.23 -20.61
C LEU A 71 1.54 -7.26 -21.79
N SER A 72 1.91 -5.99 -21.62
CA SER A 72 1.85 -5.00 -22.71
C SER A 72 2.76 -5.34 -23.89
N LEU A 73 3.82 -6.13 -23.66
CA LEU A 73 4.74 -6.60 -24.71
C LEU A 73 4.17 -7.74 -25.57
N ILE A 74 3.05 -8.34 -25.16
CA ILE A 74 2.40 -9.45 -25.87
C ILE A 74 1.16 -8.89 -26.60
N PRO A 75 1.20 -8.71 -27.94
CA PRO A 75 0.08 -8.15 -28.69
C PRO A 75 -1.18 -9.00 -28.55
N LEU A 76 -2.35 -8.34 -28.60
CA LEU A 76 -3.69 -8.94 -28.50
C LEU A 76 -3.97 -9.65 -27.16
N VAL A 77 -3.32 -10.78 -26.88
CA VAL A 77 -3.57 -11.60 -25.67
C VAL A 77 -3.18 -10.83 -24.41
N GLY A 78 -1.98 -10.25 -24.38
CA GLY A 78 -1.52 -9.50 -23.22
C GLY A 78 -2.34 -8.24 -22.99
N TRP A 79 -2.81 -7.59 -24.06
CA TRP A 79 -3.69 -6.42 -23.96
C TRP A 79 -5.04 -6.76 -23.36
N ILE A 80 -5.63 -7.91 -23.74
CA ILE A 80 -6.87 -8.40 -23.13
C ILE A 80 -6.65 -8.74 -21.65
N LEU A 81 -5.57 -9.43 -21.31
CA LEU A 81 -5.24 -9.75 -19.92
C LEU A 81 -4.98 -8.51 -19.05
N ASN A 82 -4.44 -7.44 -19.65
CA ASN A 82 -4.25 -6.15 -18.96
C ASN A 82 -5.54 -5.49 -18.48
N ILE A 83 -6.70 -5.84 -19.06
CA ILE A 83 -7.99 -5.43 -18.52
C ILE A 83 -8.19 -6.00 -17.11
N GLY A 84 -7.82 -7.27 -16.89
CA GLY A 84 -7.85 -7.90 -15.56
C GLY A 84 -6.87 -7.25 -14.58
N VAL A 85 -5.68 -6.87 -15.04
CA VAL A 85 -4.69 -6.14 -14.24
C VAL A 85 -5.25 -4.77 -13.82
N LEU A 86 -5.97 -4.07 -14.69
CA LEU A 86 -6.61 -2.80 -14.37
C LEU A 86 -7.68 -2.96 -13.28
N PHE A 87 -8.49 -4.03 -13.31
CA PHE A 87 -9.43 -4.34 -12.23
C PHE A 87 -8.72 -4.66 -10.91
N ALA A 88 -7.63 -5.44 -10.96
CA ALA A 88 -6.80 -5.72 -9.80
C ALA A 88 -6.16 -4.43 -9.22
N TRP A 89 -5.75 -3.50 -10.08
CA TRP A 89 -5.24 -2.18 -9.70
C TRP A 89 -6.29 -1.35 -8.97
N ALA A 90 -7.48 -1.22 -9.56
CA ALA A 90 -8.60 -0.49 -8.95
C ALA A 90 -8.99 -1.09 -7.58
N THR A 91 -9.02 -2.43 -7.48
CA THR A 91 -9.29 -3.13 -6.22
C THR A 91 -8.20 -2.85 -5.18
N GLY A 92 -6.92 -2.95 -5.57
CA GLY A 92 -5.79 -2.66 -4.68
C GLY A 92 -5.82 -1.23 -4.15
N LEU A 93 -6.08 -0.25 -5.03
CA LEU A 93 -6.23 1.16 -4.65
C LEU A 93 -7.43 1.38 -3.73
N TYR A 94 -8.58 0.76 -4.02
CA TYR A 94 -9.75 0.85 -3.15
C TYR A 94 -9.46 0.31 -1.75
N CYS A 95 -8.80 -0.84 -1.64
CA CYS A 95 -8.41 -1.43 -0.36
C CYS A 95 -7.37 -0.56 0.37
N ALA A 96 -6.43 0.06 -0.36
CA ALA A 96 -5.47 1.01 0.23
C ALA A 96 -6.17 2.21 0.86
N ILE A 97 -7.16 2.79 0.19
CA ILE A 97 -7.98 3.90 0.72
C ILE A 97 -8.72 3.48 2.00
N LYS A 98 -9.12 2.21 2.11
CA LYS A 98 -9.76 1.66 3.31
C LYS A 98 -8.78 1.21 4.39
N GLY A 99 -7.48 1.17 4.09
CA GLY A 99 -6.45 0.63 4.98
C GLY A 99 -6.57 -0.88 5.17
N TYR A 100 -6.98 -1.62 4.14
CA TYR A 100 -7.14 -3.07 4.17
C TYR A 100 -6.06 -3.77 3.33
N GLU A 101 -5.38 -4.75 3.92
CA GLU A 101 -4.41 -5.61 3.24
C GLU A 101 -5.13 -6.73 2.46
N TYR A 102 -5.65 -6.39 1.27
CA TYR A 102 -6.32 -7.35 0.40
C TYR A 102 -5.42 -7.80 -0.76
N LYS A 103 -5.09 -9.10 -0.78
CA LYS A 103 -4.31 -9.71 -1.85
C LYS A 103 -5.19 -9.89 -3.08
N VAL A 104 -4.75 -9.34 -4.22
CA VAL A 104 -5.42 -9.61 -5.49
C VAL A 104 -5.37 -11.10 -5.80
N PRO A 105 -6.47 -11.72 -6.27
CA PRO A 105 -6.47 -13.13 -6.61
C PRO A 105 -5.36 -13.51 -7.60
N LEU A 106 -4.91 -14.76 -7.54
CA LEU A 106 -3.88 -15.37 -8.40
C LEU A 106 -2.45 -14.85 -8.21
N LEU A 107 -2.26 -13.54 -8.07
CA LEU A 107 -0.92 -12.92 -8.08
C LEU A 107 -0.53 -12.28 -6.75
N GLY A 108 -1.49 -11.99 -5.87
CA GLY A 108 -1.22 -11.29 -4.62
C GLY A 108 -0.22 -12.02 -3.73
N ASP A 109 -0.37 -13.34 -3.54
CA ASP A 109 0.60 -14.14 -2.77
C ASP A 109 1.99 -14.12 -3.42
N PHE A 110 2.04 -14.23 -4.76
CA PHE A 110 3.29 -14.17 -5.50
C PHE A 110 4.02 -12.84 -5.25
N TYR A 111 3.32 -11.71 -5.31
CA TYR A 111 3.91 -10.40 -5.02
C TYR A 111 4.42 -10.28 -3.59
N GLN A 112 3.64 -10.74 -2.61
CA GLN A 112 4.04 -10.64 -1.21
C GLN A 112 5.27 -11.51 -0.88
N GLN A 113 5.43 -12.65 -1.57
CA GLN A 113 6.55 -13.58 -1.39
C GLN A 113 7.83 -13.16 -2.14
N HIS A 114 7.71 -12.64 -3.37
CA HIS A 114 8.87 -12.39 -4.24
C HIS A 114 9.35 -10.93 -4.23
N LEU A 115 8.58 -10.02 -3.63
CA LEU A 115 8.96 -8.63 -3.40
C LEU A 115 9.22 -8.34 -1.91
N ASP A 116 9.57 -9.38 -1.15
CA ASP A 116 9.80 -9.36 0.30
C ASP A 116 11.02 -8.53 0.75
N PHE A 117 11.85 -8.09 -0.20
CA PHE A 117 12.88 -7.07 0.04
C PHE A 117 12.27 -5.75 0.58
N ILE A 118 10.98 -5.50 0.32
CA ILE A 118 10.18 -4.45 0.96
C ILE A 118 9.58 -5.03 2.24
N LYS A 119 10.32 -4.89 3.35
CA LYS A 119 9.94 -5.42 4.66
C LYS A 119 8.70 -4.75 5.22
#